data_AF-A0AAT9HT82-F1
#
_entry.id   AF-A0AAT9HT82-F1
#
_cell.length_a   1.000
_cell.length_b   1.000
_cell.length_c   1.000
_cell.angle_alpha   90.00
_cell.angle_beta   90.00
_cell.angle_gamma   90.00
#
_symmetry.space_group_name_H-M   'P 1'
#
loop_
_entity.id
_entity.type
_entity.pdbx_description
1 polymer ?
#
loop_
_entity_poly.entity_id
_entity_poly.type
_entity_poly.pdbx_seq_one_letter_code
_entity_poly.pdbx_strand_id
1 'polypeptide(L)'
;MPSKSSARLAALTVAAVCSAASAVVLTTPAHADTVRVHDIQGDTRTSPLAGQQVTDVTGIVTGVRAYGSSRGFWIQDPAPDADPATSEGVFVFTSSTPKDVAVGDAVTVSGTVSEYVPGGTSSGNQSLTEIVRPVFTVVSSGNPSPPRQARRALGPGRLHRRAERLGQRAPLRPAKYALDLYESLEGMTVQVADTRVVGATDPYTELWVTVKPHEHRNQRGGTVYGSYDAQNTGRLQIQSLDQASGFPDANVGDTLAGRTTGPWTTTSSAATPWWPTSWAP
;
A
#
# COMPACT_ATOMS: atom_id res chain seq x y z
N MET A 1 35.42 51.39 -84.87
CA MET A 1 33.94 51.32 -84.80
C MET A 1 33.41 50.70 -86.09
N PRO A 2 32.28 49.98 -86.12
CA PRO A 2 31.79 48.89 -85.26
C PRO A 2 31.40 47.60 -86.06
N SER A 3 30.90 46.57 -85.34
CA SER A 3 29.79 45.64 -85.75
C SER A 3 30.08 44.53 -86.78
N LYS A 4 29.58 43.27 -86.71
CA LYS A 4 28.64 42.46 -85.88
C LYS A 4 28.82 40.97 -86.30
N SER A 5 28.79 39.99 -85.38
CA SER A 5 27.70 39.00 -85.10
C SER A 5 27.47 37.91 -86.19
N SER A 6 27.15 36.63 -85.95
CA SER A 6 26.59 35.91 -84.79
C SER A 6 26.91 34.40 -84.87
N ALA A 7 26.89 33.72 -83.72
CA ALA A 7 26.97 32.26 -83.60
C ALA A 7 25.59 31.65 -83.25
N ARG A 8 25.38 30.38 -83.64
CA ARG A 8 24.38 29.48 -83.08
C ARG A 8 24.97 28.10 -82.93
N LEU A 9 24.97 27.54 -81.73
CA LEU A 9 24.66 26.13 -81.47
C LEU A 9 24.42 25.92 -79.97
N ALA A 10 23.40 25.12 -79.70
CA ALA A 10 22.77 24.89 -78.41
C ALA A 10 23.64 24.02 -77.50
N ALA A 11 23.60 24.30 -76.19
CA ALA A 11 24.06 23.40 -75.15
C ALA A 11 22.90 23.13 -74.18
N LEU A 12 22.54 21.86 -74.05
CA LEU A 12 21.59 21.33 -73.08
C LEU A 12 22.28 21.31 -71.71
N THR A 13 21.76 22.02 -70.71
CA THR A 13 22.20 21.88 -69.31
C THR A 13 21.13 21.19 -68.49
N VAL A 14 21.50 20.05 -67.90
CA VAL A 14 20.70 19.32 -66.91
C VAL A 14 20.92 19.97 -65.55
N ALA A 15 19.88 20.52 -64.94
CA ALA A 15 19.92 20.95 -63.55
C ALA A 15 19.34 19.84 -62.66
N ALA A 16 20.20 19.19 -61.86
CA ALA A 16 19.80 18.28 -60.81
C ALA A 16 19.37 19.10 -59.57
N VAL A 17 18.10 18.97 -59.17
CA VAL A 17 17.57 19.56 -57.93
C VAL A 17 17.66 18.49 -56.84
N CYS A 18 18.62 18.63 -55.92
CA CYS A 18 18.68 17.85 -54.69
C CYS A 18 17.79 18.51 -53.63
N SER A 19 16.58 18.01 -53.42
CA SER A 19 15.75 18.37 -52.27
C SER A 19 16.13 17.50 -51.08
N ALA A 20 16.87 18.05 -50.11
CA ALA A 20 17.07 17.42 -48.82
C ALA A 20 15.81 17.63 -47.97
N ALA A 21 14.99 16.59 -47.83
CA ALA A 21 13.88 16.58 -46.88
C ALA A 21 14.43 16.24 -45.49
N SER A 22 14.58 17.24 -44.62
CA SER A 22 14.86 17.02 -43.21
C SER A 22 13.61 16.45 -42.53
N ALA A 23 13.63 15.14 -42.25
CA ALA A 23 12.63 14.52 -41.39
C ALA A 23 12.85 15.01 -39.95
N VAL A 24 11.95 15.86 -39.46
CA VAL A 24 11.86 16.16 -38.03
C VAL A 24 11.30 14.92 -37.35
N VAL A 25 12.18 14.14 -36.72
CA VAL A 25 11.76 13.06 -35.82
C VAL A 25 11.22 13.74 -34.56
N LEU A 26 9.89 13.84 -34.46
CA LEU A 26 9.23 14.16 -33.21
C LEU A 26 9.39 12.92 -32.32
N THR A 27 10.45 12.89 -31.51
CA THR A 27 10.51 11.97 -30.38
C THR A 27 9.43 12.42 -29.40
N THR A 28 8.27 11.76 -29.41
CA THR A 28 7.38 11.81 -28.25
C THR A 28 8.24 11.46 -27.04
N PRO A 29 8.28 12.27 -25.97
CA PRO A 29 8.98 11.85 -24.77
C PRO A 29 8.39 10.48 -24.41
N ALA A 30 9.26 9.47 -24.28
CA ALA A 30 8.84 8.26 -23.60
C ALA A 30 8.33 8.74 -22.23
N HIS A 31 7.04 8.63 -21.99
CA HIS A 31 6.56 8.63 -20.62
C HIS A 31 7.33 7.47 -19.99
N ALA A 32 8.34 7.78 -19.18
CA ALA A 32 8.76 6.82 -18.18
C ALA A 32 7.48 6.54 -17.40
N ASP A 33 6.98 5.30 -17.47
CA ASP A 33 5.85 4.90 -16.65
C ASP A 33 6.23 5.24 -15.22
N THR A 34 5.53 6.22 -14.65
CA THR A 34 5.76 6.68 -13.29
C THR A 34 5.48 5.50 -12.37
N VAL A 35 6.47 5.12 -11.55
CA VAL A 35 6.33 4.02 -10.57
C VAL A 35 5.09 4.26 -9.71
N ARG A 36 4.22 3.27 -9.65
CA ARG A 36 2.98 3.28 -8.88
C ARG A 36 3.11 2.44 -7.62
N VAL A 37 2.12 2.52 -6.72
CA VAL A 37 2.22 1.82 -5.43
C VAL A 37 2.25 0.30 -5.61
N HIS A 38 1.47 -0.25 -6.54
CA HIS A 38 1.51 -1.68 -6.88
C HIS A 38 2.86 -2.13 -7.45
N ASP A 39 3.60 -1.27 -8.16
CA ASP A 39 4.96 -1.60 -8.63
C ASP A 39 5.96 -1.69 -7.47
N ILE A 40 5.76 -0.86 -6.42
CA ILE A 40 6.54 -0.90 -5.19
C ILE A 40 6.22 -2.17 -4.40
N GLN A 41 4.95 -2.51 -4.25
CA GLN A 41 4.53 -3.67 -3.47
C GLN A 41 4.90 -4.99 -4.19
N GLY A 42 4.58 -5.09 -5.48
CA GLY A 42 4.73 -6.31 -6.26
C GLY A 42 3.80 -7.44 -5.82
N ASP A 43 4.01 -8.63 -6.38
CA ASP A 43 3.15 -9.82 -6.20
C ASP A 43 3.81 -10.89 -5.31
N THR A 44 4.81 -10.51 -4.51
CA THR A 44 5.57 -11.40 -3.60
C THR A 44 5.62 -10.81 -2.18
N ARG A 45 6.37 -11.43 -1.25
CA ARG A 45 6.50 -10.94 0.15
C ARG A 45 7.54 -9.84 0.35
N THR A 46 8.24 -9.48 -0.72
CA THR A 46 9.26 -8.45 -0.69
C THR A 46 9.13 -7.67 -1.96
N SER A 47 9.22 -6.36 -1.83
CA SER A 47 9.19 -5.42 -2.94
C SER A 47 10.22 -5.81 -4.03
N PRO A 48 9.83 -5.81 -5.32
CA PRO A 48 10.79 -5.91 -6.42
C PRO A 48 11.69 -4.66 -6.52
N LEU A 49 11.30 -3.56 -5.87
CA LEU A 49 12.01 -2.29 -5.83
C LEU A 49 12.81 -2.09 -4.54
N ALA A 50 12.90 -3.09 -3.65
CA ALA A 50 13.69 -2.99 -2.42
C ALA A 50 15.12 -2.50 -2.69
N GLY A 51 15.51 -1.43 -2.00
CA GLY A 51 16.80 -0.74 -2.15
C GLY A 51 16.89 0.26 -3.30
N GLN A 52 15.85 0.38 -4.13
CA GLN A 52 15.82 1.30 -5.26
C GLN A 52 15.20 2.65 -4.88
N GLN A 53 15.66 3.71 -5.55
CA GLN A 53 15.07 5.04 -5.46
C GLN A 53 13.84 5.12 -6.35
N VAL A 54 12.72 5.56 -5.80
CA VAL A 54 11.50 5.90 -6.53
C VAL A 54 11.27 7.41 -6.50
N THR A 55 10.60 7.92 -7.54
CA THR A 55 10.41 9.36 -7.74
C THR A 55 8.96 9.65 -8.08
N ASP A 56 8.41 10.67 -7.44
CA ASP A 56 7.07 11.22 -7.67
C ASP A 56 5.93 10.18 -7.62
N VAL A 57 6.04 9.22 -6.70
CA VAL A 57 4.99 8.24 -6.43
C VAL A 57 3.77 8.97 -5.88
N THR A 58 2.64 8.88 -6.57
CA THR A 58 1.42 9.58 -6.21
C THR A 58 0.55 8.75 -5.28
N GLY A 59 -0.11 9.37 -4.29
CA GLY A 59 -1.10 8.67 -3.47
C GLY A 59 -1.94 9.61 -2.61
N ILE A 60 -3.06 9.09 -2.10
CA ILE A 60 -3.89 9.78 -1.11
C ILE A 60 -3.53 9.29 0.28
N VAL A 61 -3.31 10.21 1.21
CA VAL A 61 -2.98 9.88 2.60
C VAL A 61 -4.19 9.25 3.30
N THR A 62 -4.04 8.04 3.83
CA THR A 62 -5.10 7.26 4.47
C THR A 62 -4.94 7.12 5.98
N GLY A 63 -3.75 7.38 6.51
CA GLY A 63 -3.47 7.38 7.93
C GLY A 63 -2.19 8.14 8.24
N VAL A 64 -2.11 8.74 9.43
CA VAL A 64 -0.91 9.44 9.91
C VAL A 64 -0.57 8.91 11.29
N ARG A 65 0.68 8.45 11.47
CA ARG A 65 1.20 8.04 12.78
C ARG A 65 2.21 9.07 13.27
N ALA A 66 1.77 9.92 14.19
CA ALA A 66 2.56 11.02 14.73
C ALA A 66 3.42 10.66 15.96
N TYR A 67 3.27 9.45 16.51
CA TYR A 67 3.89 8.99 17.75
C TYR A 67 4.57 7.62 17.61
N GLY A 68 5.27 7.18 18.65
CA GLY A 68 6.03 5.92 18.64
C GLY A 68 7.32 6.01 17.82
N SER A 69 7.95 4.86 17.57
CA SER A 69 9.17 4.75 16.75
C SER A 69 8.88 4.74 15.25
N SER A 70 7.73 4.21 14.84
CA SER A 70 7.31 4.12 13.43
C SER A 70 6.50 5.35 13.00
N ARG A 71 7.09 6.55 13.13
CA ARG A 71 6.44 7.81 12.70
C ARG A 71 6.45 7.93 11.19
N GLY A 72 5.30 8.30 10.62
CA GLY A 72 5.09 8.32 9.19
C GLY A 72 3.61 8.46 8.82
N PHE A 73 3.29 8.15 7.58
CA PHE A 73 1.92 8.15 7.07
C PHE A 73 1.76 7.09 5.98
N TRP A 74 0.51 6.67 5.72
CA TRP A 74 0.20 5.74 4.64
C TRP A 74 -0.36 6.51 3.47
N ILE A 75 0.05 6.14 2.26
CA ILE A 75 -0.58 6.59 1.03
C ILE A 75 -1.21 5.40 0.32
N GLN A 76 -2.32 5.64 -0.36
CA GLN A 76 -2.97 4.66 -1.21
C GLN A 76 -3.17 5.20 -2.62
N ASP A 77 -2.89 4.38 -3.63
CA ASP A 77 -3.02 4.76 -5.04
C ASP A 77 -4.48 5.08 -5.37
N PRO A 78 -4.77 6.27 -5.96
CA PRO A 78 -6.11 6.61 -6.40
C PRO A 78 -6.59 5.89 -7.66
N ALA A 79 -5.69 5.24 -8.40
CA ALA A 79 -5.95 4.51 -9.63
C ALA A 79 -5.42 3.06 -9.50
N PRO A 80 -6.06 2.24 -8.64
CA PRO A 80 -5.58 0.89 -8.35
C PRO A 80 -5.65 -0.02 -9.58
N ASP A 81 -4.76 -1.00 -9.63
CA ASP A 81 -4.77 -2.06 -10.63
C ASP A 81 -5.93 -3.07 -10.39
N ALA A 82 -5.88 -4.19 -11.12
CA ALA A 82 -6.86 -5.27 -11.00
C ALA A 82 -6.27 -6.57 -10.40
N ASP A 83 -5.00 -6.58 -10.02
CA ASP A 83 -4.32 -7.76 -9.50
C ASP A 83 -4.61 -7.89 -7.99
N PRO A 84 -5.31 -8.93 -7.54
CA PRO A 84 -5.54 -9.13 -6.11
C PRO A 84 -4.26 -9.46 -5.32
N ALA A 85 -3.13 -9.73 -5.98
CA ALA A 85 -1.84 -10.05 -5.36
C ALA A 85 -0.97 -8.82 -5.09
N THR A 86 -1.27 -7.66 -5.69
CA THR A 86 -0.54 -6.40 -5.44
C THR A 86 -1.32 -5.56 -4.44
N SER A 87 -0.58 -4.85 -3.58
CA SER A 87 -1.17 -3.85 -2.70
C SER A 87 -1.12 -2.46 -3.34
N GLU A 88 -2.15 -1.67 -3.04
CA GLU A 88 -2.27 -0.27 -3.48
C GLU A 88 -1.91 0.72 -2.38
N GLY A 89 -1.51 0.23 -1.21
CA GLY A 89 -1.06 1.05 -0.09
C GLY A 89 0.42 0.88 0.19
N VAL A 90 1.07 1.92 0.70
CA VAL A 90 2.46 1.83 1.17
C VAL A 90 2.69 2.78 2.33
N PHE A 91 3.55 2.37 3.27
CA PHE A 91 3.94 3.22 4.39
C PHE A 91 5.10 4.14 3.99
N VAL A 92 5.00 5.42 4.35
CA VAL A 92 6.04 6.43 4.17
C VAL A 92 6.65 6.74 5.54
N PHE A 93 7.85 6.21 5.78
CA PHE A 93 8.53 6.35 7.05
C PHE A 93 9.34 7.64 7.11
N THR A 94 8.96 8.54 8.03
CA THR A 94 9.56 9.88 8.13
C THR A 94 10.57 10.02 9.27
N SER A 95 10.69 9.01 10.16
CA SER A 95 11.55 8.98 11.38
C SER A 95 11.25 10.06 12.46
N SER A 96 10.64 11.16 12.07
CA SER A 96 10.12 12.24 12.90
C SER A 96 8.63 12.44 12.62
N THR A 97 7.92 13.18 13.48
CA THR A 97 6.50 13.45 13.27
C THR A 97 6.31 14.18 11.93
N PRO A 98 5.53 13.62 10.98
CA PRO A 98 5.23 14.29 9.73
C PRO A 98 4.59 15.66 9.99
N LYS A 99 5.10 16.71 9.35
CA LYS A 99 4.50 18.04 9.36
C LYS A 99 3.72 18.25 8.07
N ASP A 100 2.65 19.03 8.14
CA ASP A 100 1.90 19.50 6.97
C ASP A 100 1.34 18.36 6.09
N VAL A 101 0.92 17.26 6.72
CA VAL A 101 0.24 16.15 6.04
C VAL A 101 -0.92 15.64 6.89
N ALA A 102 -2.07 15.44 6.25
CA ALA A 102 -3.30 14.98 6.86
C ALA A 102 -3.98 13.92 6.00
N VAL A 103 -4.86 13.12 6.61
CA VAL A 103 -5.72 12.18 5.88
C VAL A 103 -6.56 12.95 4.84
N GLY A 104 -6.60 12.43 3.61
CA GLY A 104 -7.25 13.08 2.46
C GLY A 104 -6.34 14.01 1.66
N ASP A 105 -5.09 14.19 2.05
CA ASP A 105 -4.12 14.89 1.20
C ASP A 105 -3.69 14.00 0.03
N ALA A 106 -3.68 14.56 -1.18
CA ALA A 106 -2.98 13.97 -2.31
C ALA A 106 -1.53 14.41 -2.26
N VAL A 107 -0.60 13.47 -2.31
CA VAL A 107 0.84 13.72 -2.21
C VAL A 107 1.60 13.11 -3.38
N THR A 108 2.74 13.70 -3.71
CA THR A 108 3.82 13.03 -4.44
C THR A 108 4.95 12.71 -3.47
N VAL A 109 5.50 11.50 -3.55
CA VAL A 109 6.55 11.01 -2.64
C VAL A 109 7.72 10.47 -3.44
N SER A 110 8.92 10.94 -3.12
CA SER A 110 10.18 10.38 -3.60
C SER A 110 10.98 9.85 -2.42
N GLY A 111 11.62 8.69 -2.57
CA GLY A 111 12.41 8.08 -1.50
C GLY A 111 13.01 6.74 -1.89
N THR A 112 13.62 6.04 -0.95
CA THR A 112 14.15 4.69 -1.18
C THR A 112 13.17 3.66 -0.67
N VAL A 113 12.85 2.63 -1.45
CA VAL A 113 12.03 1.51 -0.99
C VAL A 113 12.86 0.61 -0.08
N SER A 114 12.28 0.17 1.05
CA SER A 114 12.95 -0.64 2.07
C SER A 114 12.01 -1.71 2.62
N GLU A 115 12.59 -2.82 3.03
CA GLU A 115 11.91 -3.90 3.77
C GLU A 115 12.25 -3.77 5.26
N TYR A 116 11.30 -3.32 6.07
CA TYR A 116 11.47 -3.21 7.51
C TYR A 116 10.93 -4.46 8.21
N VAL A 117 11.75 -5.15 9.01
CA VAL A 117 11.28 -6.28 9.83
C VAL A 117 11.10 -5.83 11.28
N PRO A 118 9.87 -5.73 11.79
CA PRO A 118 9.62 -5.37 13.19
C PRO A 118 10.33 -6.35 14.14
N GLY A 119 11.07 -5.84 15.12
CA GLY A 119 11.86 -6.68 16.04
C GLY A 119 13.12 -7.30 15.44
N GLY A 120 13.49 -6.94 14.20
CA GLY A 120 14.70 -7.39 13.52
C GLY A 120 14.54 -8.71 12.76
N THR A 121 15.51 -9.04 11.91
CA THR A 121 15.45 -10.19 10.98
C THR A 121 15.43 -11.56 11.66
N SER A 122 15.80 -11.62 12.95
CA SER A 122 15.73 -12.83 13.78
C SER A 122 14.37 -13.04 14.46
N SER A 123 13.45 -12.08 14.38
CA SER A 123 12.12 -12.15 15.03
C SER A 123 11.19 -13.19 14.41
N GLY A 124 11.40 -13.53 13.13
CA GLY A 124 10.47 -14.35 12.35
C GLY A 124 9.22 -13.59 11.87
N ASN A 125 9.16 -12.27 12.07
CA ASN A 125 8.09 -11.42 11.54
C ASN A 125 8.20 -11.25 10.03
N GLN A 126 7.08 -10.92 9.39
CA GLN A 126 7.07 -10.46 8.00
C GLN A 126 7.69 -9.05 7.94
N SER A 127 8.27 -8.73 6.77
CA SER A 127 8.68 -7.37 6.51
C SER A 127 7.45 -6.49 6.26
N LEU A 128 7.68 -5.19 6.36
CA LEU A 128 6.82 -4.11 5.91
C LEU A 128 7.56 -3.38 4.80
N THR A 129 6.94 -3.27 3.63
CA THR A 129 7.41 -2.43 2.53
C THR A 129 7.15 -0.97 2.89
N GLU A 130 8.22 -0.18 2.92
CA GLU A 130 8.15 1.25 3.25
C GLU A 130 9.02 2.11 2.32
N ILE A 131 8.62 3.36 2.14
CA ILE A 131 9.45 4.39 1.52
C ILE A 131 10.18 5.14 2.64
N VAL A 132 11.50 5.05 2.66
CA VAL A 132 12.37 5.71 3.64
C VAL A 132 13.10 6.91 3.05
N ARG A 133 13.57 7.80 3.94
CA ARG A 133 14.17 9.10 3.59
C ARG A 133 13.28 9.90 2.61
N PRO A 134 11.97 10.01 2.89
CA PRO A 134 11.05 10.58 1.92
C PRO A 134 11.23 12.08 1.78
N VAL A 135 11.08 12.55 0.55
CA VAL A 135 10.76 13.93 0.20
C VAL A 135 9.37 13.90 -0.42
N PHE A 136 8.43 14.66 0.14
CA PHE A 136 7.05 14.67 -0.34
C PHE A 136 6.50 16.09 -0.46
N THR A 137 5.50 16.25 -1.32
CA THR A 137 4.74 17.49 -1.50
C THR A 137 3.25 17.19 -1.43
N VAL A 138 2.49 17.99 -0.68
CA VAL A 138 1.03 17.98 -0.73
C VAL A 138 0.58 18.75 -1.98
N VAL A 139 -0.12 18.06 -2.87
CA VAL A 139 -0.65 18.59 -4.13
C VAL A 139 -2.04 19.20 -3.93
N SER A 140 -2.87 18.56 -3.12
CA SER A 140 -4.21 19.03 -2.76
C SER A 140 -4.70 18.37 -1.47
N SER A 141 -5.73 18.95 -0.85
CA SER A 141 -6.28 18.48 0.42
C SER A 141 -7.79 18.22 0.34
N GLY A 142 -8.31 17.39 1.24
CA GLY A 142 -9.74 17.07 1.31
C GLY A 142 -10.23 16.15 0.20
N ASN A 143 -9.32 15.40 -0.43
CA ASN A 143 -9.66 14.42 -1.44
C ASN A 143 -10.39 13.24 -0.80
N PRO A 144 -11.38 12.65 -1.51
CA PRO A 144 -11.97 11.41 -1.05
C PRO A 144 -10.89 10.32 -0.98
N SER A 145 -10.89 9.54 0.10
CA SER A 145 -10.06 8.34 0.17
C SER A 145 -10.42 7.42 -1.01
N PRO A 146 -9.44 6.96 -1.80
CA PRO A 146 -9.72 6.33 -3.07
C PRO A 146 -10.52 5.04 -2.87
N PRO A 147 -11.65 4.87 -3.59
CA PRO A 147 -12.56 3.80 -3.31
C PRO A 147 -12.05 2.48 -3.90
N ARG A 148 -11.55 1.58 -3.06
CA ARG A 148 -11.79 0.13 -3.24
C ARG A 148 -12.07 -0.53 -1.90
N GLN A 149 -13.14 -1.31 -1.92
CA GLN A 149 -13.68 -2.05 -0.81
C GLN A 149 -12.67 -3.07 -0.24
N ALA A 150 -11.95 -2.71 0.81
CA ALA A 150 -11.60 -3.72 1.83
C ALA A 150 -12.81 -4.14 2.68
N ARG A 151 -14.00 -3.61 2.35
CA ARG A 151 -15.30 -4.08 2.87
C ARG A 151 -15.49 -5.61 2.74
N ARG A 152 -14.70 -6.29 1.90
CA ARG A 152 -14.84 -7.72 1.60
C ARG A 152 -13.60 -8.57 1.94
N ALA A 153 -12.57 -8.04 2.59
CA ALA A 153 -11.30 -8.78 2.69
C ALA A 153 -11.20 -9.72 3.90
N LEU A 154 -11.81 -9.39 5.03
CA LEU A 154 -11.49 -10.11 6.27
C LEU A 154 -12.50 -11.24 6.61
N GLY A 155 -13.58 -11.37 5.84
CA GLY A 155 -14.61 -12.39 6.06
C GLY A 155 -14.15 -13.84 5.78
N PRO A 156 -14.49 -14.82 6.64
CA PRO A 156 -14.05 -16.19 6.52
C PRO A 156 -14.83 -16.93 5.43
N GLY A 157 -14.10 -17.66 4.60
CA GLY A 157 -14.70 -18.81 3.95
C GLY A 157 -13.72 -19.95 3.75
N ARG A 158 -12.54 -19.70 3.17
CA ARG A 158 -11.69 -20.78 2.63
C ARG A 158 -10.18 -20.49 2.65
N LEU A 159 -9.73 -19.52 3.45
CA LEU A 159 -8.30 -19.23 3.53
C LEU A 159 -7.63 -20.23 4.47
N HIS A 160 -6.67 -20.97 3.93
CA HIS A 160 -5.86 -21.95 4.63
C HIS A 160 -4.56 -21.31 5.14
N ARG A 161 -3.90 -21.99 6.07
CA ARG A 161 -2.47 -21.78 6.31
C ARG A 161 -1.69 -22.23 5.07
N ARG A 162 -0.62 -21.51 4.72
CA ARG A 162 0.37 -22.00 3.75
C ARG A 162 1.28 -22.99 4.49
N ALA A 163 1.18 -24.29 4.13
CA ALA A 163 1.94 -25.35 4.80
C ALA A 163 3.45 -25.28 4.53
N GLU A 164 3.84 -24.68 3.40
CA GLU A 164 5.23 -24.52 2.99
C GLU A 164 5.75 -23.14 3.40
N ARG A 165 6.95 -23.11 4.00
CA ARG A 165 7.73 -21.87 4.17
C ARG A 165 8.34 -21.51 2.82
N LEU A 166 7.54 -20.89 1.97
CA LEU A 166 7.99 -20.47 0.66
C LEU A 166 8.91 -19.26 0.78
N GLY A 167 9.89 -19.19 -0.12
CA GLY A 167 10.85 -18.08 -0.14
C GLY A 167 10.14 -16.75 -0.37
N GLN A 168 10.78 -15.65 0.05
CA GLN A 168 10.20 -14.31 -0.02
C GLN A 168 9.76 -13.89 -1.44
N ARG A 169 10.39 -14.46 -2.47
CA ARG A 169 10.09 -14.20 -3.89
C ARG A 169 9.01 -15.10 -4.49
N ALA A 170 8.36 -15.95 -3.69
CA ALA A 170 7.29 -16.80 -4.20
C ALA A 170 6.02 -15.96 -4.43
N PRO A 171 5.34 -16.10 -5.59
CA PRO A 171 4.10 -15.38 -5.85
C PRO A 171 3.05 -15.61 -4.76
N LEU A 172 2.32 -14.55 -4.44
CA LEU A 172 1.22 -14.56 -3.51
C LEU A 172 0.01 -15.29 -4.11
N ARG A 173 -0.76 -15.96 -3.25
CA ARG A 173 -2.05 -16.55 -3.59
C ARG A 173 -3.12 -16.11 -2.59
N PRO A 174 -3.54 -14.83 -2.64
CA PRO A 174 -4.48 -14.22 -1.68
C PRO A 174 -5.82 -14.95 -1.56
N ALA A 175 -6.29 -15.55 -2.66
CA ALA A 175 -7.54 -16.31 -2.67
C ALA A 175 -7.45 -17.66 -1.91
N LYS A 176 -6.24 -18.13 -1.58
CA LYS A 176 -5.99 -19.45 -0.98
C LYS A 176 -5.40 -19.38 0.42
N TYR A 177 -4.47 -18.46 0.66
CA TYR A 177 -3.70 -18.41 1.91
C TYR A 177 -3.90 -17.10 2.66
N ALA A 178 -4.17 -17.20 3.95
CA ALA A 178 -4.46 -16.02 4.78
C ALA A 178 -3.29 -15.03 4.84
N LEU A 179 -2.06 -15.53 5.02
CA LEU A 179 -0.88 -14.67 5.03
C LEU A 179 -0.62 -14.01 3.68
N ASP A 180 -0.92 -14.68 2.57
CA ASP A 180 -0.76 -14.07 1.25
C ASP A 180 -1.83 -12.99 1.00
N LEU A 181 -3.03 -13.16 1.56
CA LEU A 181 -4.05 -12.12 1.55
C LEU A 181 -3.60 -10.91 2.37
N TYR A 182 -3.09 -11.14 3.58
CA TYR A 182 -2.62 -10.05 4.42
C TYR A 182 -1.44 -9.29 3.80
N GLU A 183 -0.55 -10.01 3.11
CA GLU A 183 0.51 -9.37 2.32
C GLU A 183 -0.07 -8.47 1.22
N SER A 184 -1.02 -8.97 0.42
CA SER A 184 -1.66 -8.20 -0.67
C SER A 184 -2.49 -6.99 -0.19
N LEU A 185 -2.67 -6.83 1.13
CA LEU A 185 -3.38 -5.69 1.72
C LEU A 185 -2.42 -4.71 2.42
N GLU A 186 -1.11 -4.97 2.41
CA GLU A 186 -0.14 -4.18 3.16
C GLU A 186 -0.22 -2.69 2.84
N GLY A 187 -0.44 -1.86 3.85
CA GLY A 187 -0.58 -0.42 3.73
C GLY A 187 -1.95 0.05 3.22
N MET A 188 -2.80 -0.83 2.69
CA MET A 188 -4.14 -0.46 2.25
C MET A 188 -5.07 -0.20 3.43
N THR A 189 -6.06 0.67 3.21
CA THR A 189 -7.13 0.88 4.19
C THR A 189 -8.03 -0.35 4.24
N VAL A 190 -8.05 -1.02 5.39
CA VAL A 190 -8.92 -2.17 5.68
C VAL A 190 -10.03 -1.80 6.65
N GLN A 191 -11.11 -2.58 6.63
CA GLN A 191 -12.25 -2.39 7.54
C GLN A 191 -12.69 -3.72 8.13
N VAL A 192 -12.89 -3.75 9.45
CA VAL A 192 -13.65 -4.79 10.16
C VAL A 192 -14.94 -4.20 10.70
N ALA A 193 -15.92 -5.06 10.96
CA ALA A 193 -17.14 -4.65 11.65
C ALA A 193 -17.65 -5.74 12.56
N ASP A 194 -18.24 -5.34 13.69
CA ASP A 194 -19.00 -6.21 14.61
C ASP A 194 -18.22 -7.48 14.97
N THR A 195 -16.98 -7.29 15.41
CA THR A 195 -16.00 -8.38 15.55
C THR A 195 -15.73 -8.70 17.01
N ARG A 196 -15.59 -10.00 17.33
CA ARG A 196 -15.34 -10.43 18.70
C ARG A 196 -13.90 -10.14 19.11
N VAL A 197 -13.72 -9.59 20.31
CA VAL A 197 -12.43 -9.39 20.97
C VAL A 197 -11.93 -10.73 21.52
N VAL A 198 -10.71 -11.10 21.13
CA VAL A 198 -10.02 -12.35 21.49
C VAL A 198 -8.72 -12.11 22.27
N GLY A 199 -8.33 -10.86 22.45
CA GLY A 199 -7.30 -10.40 23.38
C GLY A 199 -7.69 -9.01 23.88
N ALA A 200 -7.66 -8.83 25.20
CA ALA A 200 -8.08 -7.59 25.85
C ALA A 200 -7.22 -6.40 25.42
N THR A 201 -7.75 -5.21 25.70
CA THR A 201 -7.03 -3.96 25.50
C THR A 201 -5.78 -3.92 26.37
N ASP A 202 -4.65 -3.52 25.79
CA ASP A 202 -3.37 -3.45 26.48
C ASP A 202 -2.88 -2.00 26.66
N PRO A 203 -1.80 -1.77 27.45
CA PRO A 203 -1.27 -0.43 27.69
C PRO A 203 -0.71 0.30 26.46
N TYR A 204 -0.58 -0.40 25.33
CA TYR A 204 -0.11 0.17 24.06
C TYR A 204 -1.26 0.60 23.15
N THR A 205 -2.50 0.63 23.67
CA THR A 205 -3.73 0.90 22.90
C THR A 205 -3.89 -0.08 21.74
N GLU A 206 -3.63 -1.35 22.05
CA GLU A 206 -3.81 -2.48 21.15
C GLU A 206 -4.86 -3.44 21.73
N LEU A 207 -5.63 -4.09 20.86
CA LEU A 207 -6.46 -5.23 21.21
C LEU A 207 -6.44 -6.25 20.08
N TRP A 208 -6.92 -7.47 20.33
CA TRP A 208 -7.00 -8.50 19.31
C TRP A 208 -8.44 -8.88 19.02
N VAL A 209 -8.79 -9.01 17.74
CA VAL A 209 -10.11 -9.44 17.28
C VAL A 209 -10.01 -10.71 16.43
N THR A 210 -11.15 -11.37 16.19
CA THR A 210 -11.24 -12.42 15.18
C THR A 210 -12.25 -12.12 14.09
N VAL A 211 -11.79 -12.13 12.85
CA VAL A 211 -12.65 -12.06 11.66
C VAL A 211 -13.17 -13.44 11.24
N LYS A 212 -12.77 -14.50 11.96
CA LYS A 212 -13.30 -15.86 11.86
C LYS A 212 -14.01 -16.25 13.16
N PRO A 213 -15.28 -15.88 13.38
CA PRO A 213 -15.93 -15.99 14.69
C PRO A 213 -16.03 -17.42 15.25
N HIS A 214 -16.03 -18.43 14.38
CA HIS A 214 -16.09 -19.84 14.76
C HIS A 214 -14.71 -20.54 14.82
N GLU A 215 -13.64 -19.92 14.31
CA GLU A 215 -12.31 -20.53 14.32
C GLU A 215 -11.81 -20.64 15.76
N HIS A 216 -11.57 -21.89 16.20
CA HIS A 216 -11.02 -22.26 17.52
C HIS A 216 -11.63 -21.51 18.72
N ARG A 217 -12.94 -21.21 18.68
CA ARG A 217 -13.63 -20.50 19.75
C ARG A 217 -13.66 -21.33 21.03
N ASN A 218 -13.31 -20.73 22.17
CA ASN A 218 -13.52 -21.33 23.50
C ASN A 218 -14.78 -20.80 24.20
N GLN A 219 -15.16 -21.44 25.32
CA GLN A 219 -16.35 -21.06 26.10
C GLN A 219 -16.27 -19.66 26.72
N ARG A 220 -15.06 -19.11 26.91
CA ARG A 220 -14.83 -17.74 27.43
C ARG A 220 -14.74 -16.69 26.32
N GLY A 221 -15.09 -17.02 25.07
CA GLY A 221 -15.09 -16.07 23.95
C GLY A 221 -13.73 -15.84 23.29
N GLY A 222 -12.65 -16.45 23.78
CA GLY A 222 -11.34 -16.37 23.15
C GLY A 222 -11.18 -17.27 21.92
N THR A 223 -10.03 -17.16 21.27
CA THR A 223 -9.59 -18.05 20.18
C THR A 223 -8.37 -18.84 20.63
N VAL A 224 -8.48 -20.17 20.69
CA VAL A 224 -7.42 -21.06 21.17
C VAL A 224 -6.36 -21.23 20.09
N TYR A 225 -5.09 -21.10 20.47
CA TYR A 225 -3.97 -21.55 19.65
C TYR A 225 -3.67 -23.01 19.99
N GLY A 226 -4.17 -23.94 19.17
CA GLY A 226 -4.12 -25.38 19.48
C GLY A 226 -2.79 -26.05 19.14
N SER A 227 -2.17 -25.67 18.02
CA SER A 227 -0.88 -26.20 17.57
C SER A 227 -0.28 -25.34 16.48
N TYR A 228 0.99 -25.59 16.13
CA TYR A 228 1.63 -24.97 14.97
C TYR A 228 0.94 -25.30 13.65
N ASP A 229 0.18 -26.39 13.56
CA ASP A 229 -0.55 -26.80 12.36
C ASP A 229 -1.97 -26.25 12.27
N ALA A 230 -2.47 -25.68 13.36
CA ALA A 230 -3.81 -25.10 13.49
C ALA A 230 -3.74 -23.61 13.89
N GLN A 231 -2.96 -22.83 13.13
CA GLN A 231 -2.82 -21.38 13.38
C GLN A 231 -4.13 -20.63 13.12
N ASN A 232 -4.40 -19.62 13.95
CA ASN A 232 -5.59 -18.78 13.84
C ASN A 232 -5.43 -17.80 12.69
N THR A 233 -6.04 -18.13 11.56
CA THR A 233 -5.95 -17.30 10.35
C THR A 233 -6.83 -16.06 10.41
N GLY A 234 -7.78 -15.99 11.34
CA GLY A 234 -8.67 -14.84 11.53
C GLY A 234 -8.25 -13.85 12.60
N ARG A 235 -7.16 -14.08 13.32
CA ARG A 235 -6.78 -13.24 14.46
C ARG A 235 -6.02 -12.00 13.97
N LEU A 236 -6.56 -10.82 14.24
CA LEU A 236 -5.99 -9.54 13.84
C LEU A 236 -5.78 -8.65 15.06
N GLN A 237 -4.68 -7.90 15.09
CA GLN A 237 -4.48 -6.84 16.08
C GLN A 237 -5.08 -5.54 15.54
N ILE A 238 -5.78 -4.81 16.39
CA ILE A 238 -6.21 -3.43 16.15
C ILE A 238 -5.38 -2.54 17.06
N GLN A 239 -4.77 -1.50 16.51
CA GLN A 239 -3.99 -0.51 17.24
C GLN A 239 -4.46 0.91 16.93
N SER A 240 -4.38 1.82 17.90
CA SER A 240 -4.62 3.24 17.63
C SER A 240 -3.55 3.84 16.70
N LEU A 241 -3.94 4.83 15.89
CA LEU A 241 -3.02 5.70 15.14
C LEU A 241 -2.68 7.01 15.87
N ASP A 242 -3.28 7.25 17.03
CA ASP A 242 -3.04 8.40 17.89
C ASP A 242 -2.71 7.99 19.33
N GLN A 243 -2.30 8.98 20.14
CA GLN A 243 -2.13 8.80 21.57
C GLN A 243 -3.51 8.76 22.27
N ALA A 244 -4.12 7.58 22.24
CA ALA A 244 -5.05 7.05 23.25
C ALA A 244 -6.43 7.69 23.45
N SER A 245 -6.82 8.78 22.79
CA SER A 245 -8.15 9.35 23.02
C SER A 245 -9.26 8.50 22.40
N GLY A 246 -9.92 7.68 23.22
CA GLY A 246 -11.12 6.93 22.85
C GLY A 246 -10.88 5.52 22.34
N PHE A 247 -9.68 4.96 22.46
CA PHE A 247 -9.49 3.52 22.22
C PHE A 247 -10.33 2.71 23.23
N PRO A 248 -11.09 1.69 22.80
CA PRO A 248 -12.03 0.99 23.67
C PRO A 248 -11.29 0.23 24.76
N ASP A 249 -11.83 0.26 25.98
CA ASP A 249 -11.44 -0.66 27.05
C ASP A 249 -12.31 -1.92 26.93
N ALA A 250 -11.76 -2.95 26.29
CA ALA A 250 -12.47 -4.19 25.97
C ALA A 250 -11.74 -5.44 26.49
N ASN A 251 -12.51 -6.43 26.91
CA ASN A 251 -12.08 -7.73 27.39
C ASN A 251 -12.35 -8.85 26.38
N VAL A 252 -11.72 -10.00 26.59
CA VAL A 252 -11.98 -11.20 25.79
C VAL A 252 -13.45 -11.61 25.90
N GLY A 253 -14.08 -11.80 24.75
CA GLY A 253 -15.50 -12.15 24.65
C GLY A 253 -16.40 -10.96 24.29
N ASP A 254 -15.94 -9.73 24.52
CA ASP A 254 -16.64 -8.52 24.11
C ASP A 254 -16.74 -8.43 22.58
N THR A 255 -17.63 -7.59 22.09
CA THR A 255 -17.76 -7.29 20.66
C THR A 255 -17.35 -5.86 20.40
N LEU A 256 -16.38 -5.67 19.51
CA LEU A 256 -16.07 -4.37 18.95
C LEU A 256 -17.17 -4.02 17.93
N ALA A 257 -18.18 -3.29 18.41
CA ALA A 257 -19.36 -2.93 17.64
C ALA A 257 -19.06 -1.82 16.62
N GLY A 258 -19.75 -1.88 15.48
CA GLY A 258 -19.59 -0.90 14.42
C GLY A 258 -18.35 -1.14 13.57
N ARG A 259 -18.00 -0.13 12.75
CA ARG A 259 -16.91 -0.24 11.78
C ARG A 259 -15.62 0.30 12.35
N THR A 260 -14.55 -0.46 12.22
CA THR A 260 -13.18 -0.03 12.51
C THR A 260 -12.40 -0.03 11.21
N THR A 261 -11.78 1.10 10.87
CA THR A 261 -11.12 1.31 9.57
C THR A 261 -9.73 1.90 9.77
N GLY A 262 -8.76 1.43 8.98
CA GLY A 262 -7.47 2.09 8.83
C GLY A 262 -6.45 1.20 8.13
N PRO A 263 -5.19 1.64 8.02
CA PRO A 263 -4.18 0.95 7.22
C PRO A 263 -3.81 -0.41 7.83
N TRP A 264 -3.70 -1.42 6.97
CA TRP A 264 -3.20 -2.75 7.33
C TRP A 264 -1.67 -2.77 7.33
N THR A 265 -1.08 -3.50 8.27
CA THR A 265 0.34 -3.86 8.28
C THR A 265 0.43 -5.35 8.59
N THR A 266 1.48 -6.02 8.12
CA THR A 266 1.66 -7.47 8.30
C THR A 266 1.72 -7.94 9.75
N THR A 267 1.91 -7.01 10.70
CA THR A 267 1.83 -7.27 12.14
C THR A 267 0.53 -6.81 12.81
N SER A 268 -0.21 -5.86 12.24
CA SER A 268 -1.43 -5.28 12.83
C SER A 268 -2.26 -4.45 11.84
N SER A 269 -3.57 -4.34 12.06
CA SER A 269 -4.39 -3.26 11.48
C SER A 269 -4.37 -2.05 12.39
N ALA A 270 -4.15 -0.85 11.86
CA ALA A 270 -4.31 0.38 12.62
C ALA A 270 -5.68 1.01 12.35
N ALA A 271 -6.26 1.70 13.34
CA ALA A 271 -7.58 2.34 13.22
C ALA A 271 -7.47 3.87 13.26
N THR A 272 -8.25 4.55 12.41
CA THR A 272 -8.54 5.98 12.55
C THR A 272 -9.81 6.17 13.39
N PRO A 273 -9.89 7.19 14.27
CA PRO A 273 -11.05 7.37 15.13
C PRO A 273 -12.27 7.84 14.34
N TRP A 274 -13.20 6.93 14.07
CA TRP A 274 -14.59 7.21 13.70
C TRP A 274 -15.50 6.20 14.44
N TRP A 275 -15.97 6.58 15.63
CA TRP A 275 -16.80 5.72 16.49
C TRP A 275 -18.29 5.87 16.15
N PRO A 276 -19.06 4.78 15.99
CA PRO A 276 -20.52 4.86 16.04
C PRO A 276 -21.01 4.93 17.49
N THR A 277 -22.11 5.67 17.68
CA THR A 277 -22.86 5.80 18.92
C THR A 277 -23.51 4.47 19.33
N SER A 278 -23.39 4.15 20.63
CA SER A 278 -24.07 3.07 21.39
C SER A 278 -23.42 1.68 21.42
N TRP A 279 -23.09 1.27 22.64
CA TRP A 279 -22.75 -0.10 23.04
C TRP A 279 -24.01 -0.80 23.54
N ALA A 280 -24.20 -2.07 23.18
CA ALA A 280 -25.11 -2.97 23.89
C ALA A 280 -24.27 -3.94 24.74
N PRO A 281 -24.62 -4.15 26.02
CA PRO A 281 -23.94 -5.09 26.91
C PRO A 281 -24.11 -6.56 26.49
#